data_AF-A0AAU9X9P2-F1
#
_entry.id   AF-A0AAU9X9P2-F1
#
_cell.length_a   1.000
_cell.length_b   1.000
_cell.length_c   1.000
_cell.angle_alpha   90.00
_cell.angle_beta   90.00
_cell.angle_gamma   90.00
#
_symmetry.space_group_name_H-M   'P 1'
#
loop_
_entity.id
_entity.type
_entity.pdbx_description
1 polymer ?
#
loop_
_entity_poly.entity_id
_entity_poly.type
_entity_poly.pdbx_seq_one_letter_code
_entity_poly.pdbx_strand_id
1 'polypeptide(L)'
;MLSIATANLVSKHYQSANVANFIVRYISLVLCVIQRVIVCSSGECRQLEFKAELALPRKRLTNHMIRVYVDKTIDHYEVLCYLEPNCVSYNFKIWNENEGSSCELNNSTHEGQKEDLVENASYVYHGARSACTSNPCKNNATCQTGFTERGYRCLCVIGFTGHECGVGKYYLKKNHVSENEHKAQFKYSVQFKILRVSTSPHCSLGACGQGAWMLVMKIDGKKETFRYDSKYWTNQLEYNPVGGQTGFDSQETKLMTYWNTSFTKICLGMKVDQQISFIAVEQEASSLFSLIADGQHRATSLGRKTWKTLIGSEASLQLVCNMEGFNVVSSDGFSSKARIGIISNEQNDCSTCDSRIGFGIYGSSLSSNRCGNVAQHSPDNGEKNIAVMGYIFVR
;
A
#
# COMPACT_ATOMS: atom_id res chain seq x y z
N MET A 1 1.28 33.95 -70.30
CA MET A 1 -0.04 33.37 -69.92
C MET A 1 0.10 32.06 -69.12
N LEU A 2 1.10 31.94 -68.25
CA LEU A 2 1.19 30.85 -67.25
C LEU A 2 1.86 31.45 -66.00
N SER A 3 1.07 31.93 -65.04
CA SER A 3 1.51 32.28 -63.67
C SER A 3 0.34 32.66 -62.76
N ILE A 4 -0.86 32.93 -63.32
CA ILE A 4 -2.02 33.35 -62.51
C ILE A 4 -2.79 32.14 -61.90
N ALA A 5 -2.46 30.91 -62.28
CA ALA A 5 -3.14 29.71 -61.77
C ALA A 5 -2.59 29.15 -60.44
N THR A 6 -1.42 29.59 -59.98
CA THR A 6 -0.80 29.09 -58.74
C THR A 6 -1.17 29.90 -57.50
N ALA A 7 -1.63 31.15 -57.64
CA ALA A 7 -2.02 31.99 -56.50
C ALA A 7 -3.39 31.60 -55.88
N ASN A 8 -4.32 31.06 -56.68
CA ASN A 8 -5.67 30.70 -56.21
C ASN A 8 -5.75 29.35 -55.48
N LEU A 9 -4.74 28.48 -55.59
CA LEU A 9 -4.64 27.22 -54.84
C LEU A 9 -3.96 27.41 -53.48
N VAL A 10 -3.00 28.34 -53.38
CA VAL A 10 -2.30 28.63 -52.12
C VAL A 10 -3.21 29.38 -51.14
N SER A 11 -4.08 30.30 -51.61
CA SER A 11 -5.03 31.01 -50.75
C SER A 11 -6.10 30.11 -50.13
N LYS A 12 -6.65 29.15 -50.91
CA LYS A 12 -7.63 28.18 -50.39
C LYS A 12 -7.03 27.21 -49.37
N HIS A 13 -5.79 26.76 -49.58
CA HIS A 13 -5.09 25.91 -48.60
C HIS A 13 -4.67 26.67 -47.33
N TYR A 14 -4.34 27.96 -47.45
CA TYR A 14 -3.98 28.79 -46.29
C TYR A 14 -5.20 29.15 -45.43
N GLN A 15 -6.39 29.31 -46.02
CA GLN A 15 -7.64 29.46 -45.27
C GLN A 15 -8.10 28.15 -44.62
N SER A 16 -7.96 26.99 -45.28
CA SER A 16 -8.35 25.70 -44.70
C SER A 16 -7.43 25.27 -43.54
N ALA A 17 -6.13 25.54 -43.63
CA ALA A 17 -5.16 25.21 -42.58
C ALA A 17 -5.36 26.04 -41.30
N ASN A 18 -5.79 27.31 -41.42
CA ASN A 18 -6.09 28.17 -40.28
C ASN A 18 -7.40 27.78 -39.59
N VAL A 19 -8.43 27.39 -40.35
CA VAL A 19 -9.68 26.87 -39.77
C VAL A 19 -9.45 25.51 -39.09
N ALA A 20 -8.66 24.61 -39.69
CA ALA A 20 -8.29 23.34 -39.07
C ALA A 20 -7.48 23.54 -37.78
N ASN A 21 -6.51 24.45 -37.76
CA ASN A 21 -5.76 24.77 -36.53
C ASN A 21 -6.62 25.44 -35.45
N PHE A 22 -7.59 26.27 -35.84
CA PHE A 22 -8.52 26.88 -34.88
C PHE A 22 -9.49 25.85 -34.30
N ILE A 23 -10.01 24.94 -35.13
CA ILE A 23 -10.84 23.81 -34.70
C ILE A 23 -10.05 22.85 -33.80
N VAL A 24 -8.81 22.50 -34.13
CA VAL A 24 -7.96 21.62 -33.30
C VAL A 24 -7.60 22.30 -31.98
N ARG A 25 -7.33 23.61 -31.96
CA ARG A 25 -7.10 24.36 -30.71
C ARG A 25 -8.37 24.49 -29.89
N TYR A 26 -9.52 24.73 -30.52
CA TYR A 26 -10.81 24.82 -29.85
C TYR A 26 -11.26 23.46 -29.31
N ILE A 27 -11.11 22.37 -30.07
CA ILE A 27 -11.34 20.99 -29.62
C ILE A 27 -10.35 20.61 -28.53
N SER A 28 -9.08 20.99 -28.62
CA SER A 28 -8.10 20.76 -27.54
C SER A 28 -8.43 21.55 -26.28
N LEU A 29 -8.89 22.81 -26.40
CA LEU A 29 -9.35 23.63 -25.28
C LEU A 29 -10.63 23.07 -24.68
N VAL A 30 -11.60 22.65 -25.50
CA VAL A 30 -12.85 22.04 -25.06
C VAL A 30 -12.59 20.66 -24.46
N LEU A 31 -11.70 19.83 -25.01
CA LEU A 31 -11.26 18.57 -24.41
C LEU A 31 -10.47 18.78 -23.11
N CYS A 32 -9.68 19.85 -23.01
CA CYS A 32 -8.96 20.21 -21.78
C CYS A 32 -9.91 20.76 -20.71
N VAL A 33 -10.95 21.49 -21.11
CA VAL A 33 -12.04 21.96 -20.23
C VAL A 33 -12.96 20.81 -19.84
N ILE A 34 -13.26 19.86 -20.74
CA ILE A 34 -14.00 18.63 -20.45
C ILE A 34 -13.16 17.68 -19.58
N GLN A 35 -11.83 17.63 -19.74
CA GLN A 35 -10.92 16.93 -18.79
C GLN A 35 -10.86 17.62 -17.43
N ARG A 36 -11.11 18.93 -17.36
CA ARG A 36 -11.32 19.64 -16.08
C ARG A 36 -12.73 19.44 -15.52
N VAL A 37 -13.69 18.98 -16.32
CA VAL A 37 -15.06 18.66 -15.91
C VAL A 37 -15.25 17.14 -15.86
N ILE A 38 -14.83 16.57 -14.73
CA ILE A 38 -15.43 15.38 -14.09
C ILE A 38 -15.10 14.03 -14.75
N VAL A 39 -13.89 13.52 -14.49
CA VAL A 39 -13.74 12.13 -14.01
C VAL A 39 -13.45 12.19 -12.52
N CYS A 40 -14.45 12.65 -11.76
CA CYS A 40 -14.58 12.35 -10.33
C CYS A 40 -15.84 11.50 -10.17
N SER A 41 -15.79 10.28 -10.69
CA SER A 41 -16.81 9.28 -10.38
C SER A 41 -16.37 8.61 -9.07
N SER A 42 -17.26 8.57 -8.08
CA SER A 42 -17.14 7.93 -6.75
C SER A 42 -16.36 8.67 -5.65
N GLY A 43 -16.90 9.79 -5.14
CA GLY A 43 -16.80 10.21 -3.72
C GLY A 43 -15.44 10.45 -3.05
N GLU A 44 -14.30 10.25 -3.73
CA GLU A 44 -12.96 10.26 -3.13
C GLU A 44 -11.97 11.24 -3.77
N CYS A 45 -12.41 12.19 -4.61
CA CYS A 45 -11.49 13.22 -5.09
C CYS A 45 -11.19 14.23 -3.99
N ARG A 46 -9.91 14.55 -3.85
CA ARG A 46 -9.40 15.58 -2.95
C ARG A 46 -9.17 16.86 -3.72
N GLN A 47 -9.58 17.99 -3.19
CA GLN A 47 -9.30 19.33 -3.70
C GLN A 47 -8.66 20.14 -2.58
N LEU A 48 -7.41 20.54 -2.76
CA LEU A 48 -6.68 21.31 -1.76
C LEU A 48 -6.09 22.53 -2.45
N GLU A 49 -6.40 23.72 -1.93
CA GLU A 49 -6.01 24.99 -2.54
C GLU A 49 -5.06 25.76 -1.60
N PHE A 50 -3.83 25.96 -2.06
CA PHE A 50 -2.80 26.78 -1.42
C PHE A 50 -2.74 28.15 -2.09
N LYS A 51 -3.49 29.11 -1.56
CA LYS A 51 -3.43 30.48 -2.06
C LYS A 51 -2.17 31.17 -1.57
N ALA A 52 -1.56 32.01 -2.40
CA ALA A 52 -0.35 32.76 -2.04
C ALA A 52 -0.56 33.64 -0.80
N GLU A 53 -1.78 34.15 -0.57
CA GLU A 53 -2.17 34.94 0.61
C GLU A 53 -2.08 34.16 1.94
N LEU A 54 -2.06 32.83 1.90
CA LEU A 54 -1.96 31.97 3.09
C LEU A 54 -0.51 31.54 3.39
N ALA A 55 0.46 32.04 2.62
CA ALA A 55 1.88 31.87 2.91
C ALA A 55 2.34 32.97 3.87
N LEU A 56 2.78 32.57 5.06
CA LEU A 56 3.25 33.45 6.13
C LEU A 56 4.77 33.31 6.27
N PRO A 57 5.57 34.29 5.81
CA PRO A 57 7.01 34.26 5.96
C PRO A 57 7.41 34.43 7.44
N ARG A 58 8.57 33.87 7.80
CA ARG A 58 9.13 33.90 9.17
C ARG A 58 8.21 33.25 10.21
N LYS A 59 7.32 32.37 9.80
CA LYS A 59 6.42 31.62 10.67
C LYS A 59 6.64 30.13 10.51
N ARG A 60 6.41 29.40 11.59
CA ARG A 60 6.42 27.94 11.62
C ARG A 60 5.29 27.45 12.53
N LEU A 61 4.48 26.51 12.05
CA LEU A 61 3.49 25.85 12.87
C LEU A 61 4.14 24.67 13.61
N THR A 62 4.10 24.66 14.94
CA THR A 62 4.67 23.59 15.77
C THR A 62 3.59 22.62 16.27
N ASN A 63 3.97 21.47 16.84
CA ASN A 63 3.07 20.46 17.44
C ASN A 63 2.09 19.73 16.50
N HIS A 64 1.94 20.20 15.26
CA HIS A 64 1.01 19.64 14.27
C HIS A 64 1.71 18.85 13.15
N MET A 65 3.01 18.59 13.29
CA MET A 65 3.84 17.96 12.27
C MET A 65 3.47 16.47 12.08
N ILE A 66 3.19 16.09 10.83
CA ILE A 66 2.94 14.71 10.40
C ILE A 66 4.23 14.07 9.90
N ARG A 67 5.01 14.79 9.08
CA ARG A 67 6.16 14.23 8.36
C ARG A 67 7.17 15.31 7.95
N VAL A 68 8.44 14.91 7.86
CA VAL A 68 9.54 15.78 7.40
C VAL A 68 10.19 15.20 6.14
N TYR A 69 10.49 16.05 5.17
CA TYR A 69 11.24 15.75 3.96
C TYR A 69 12.49 16.65 3.90
N VAL A 70 13.66 16.09 3.60
CA VAL A 70 14.97 16.79 3.62
C VAL A 70 15.58 16.86 2.20
N ASP A 71 14.80 16.51 1.17
CA ASP A 71 15.28 16.38 -0.21
C ASP A 71 15.27 17.72 -0.95
N LYS A 72 16.39 18.03 -1.60
CA LYS A 72 16.65 19.27 -2.36
C LYS A 72 15.99 19.31 -3.74
N THR A 73 15.32 18.24 -4.16
CA THR A 73 14.73 18.09 -5.51
C THR A 73 13.21 18.27 -5.56
N ILE A 74 12.55 18.44 -4.41
CA ILE A 74 11.09 18.51 -4.33
C ILE A 74 10.65 19.96 -4.33
N ASP A 75 10.43 20.54 -5.51
CA ASP A 75 9.94 21.92 -5.67
C ASP A 75 8.41 22.05 -5.53
N HIS A 76 7.70 20.96 -5.21
CA HIS A 76 6.23 20.92 -5.20
C HIS A 76 5.67 20.37 -3.86
N TYR A 77 5.93 21.07 -2.76
CA TYR A 77 5.45 20.67 -1.41
C TYR A 77 3.93 20.59 -1.30
N GLU A 78 3.22 21.41 -2.06
CA GLU A 78 1.76 21.34 -2.20
C GLU A 78 1.30 19.95 -2.68
N VAL A 79 2.06 19.32 -3.58
CA VAL A 79 1.78 17.96 -4.06
C VAL A 79 2.04 16.93 -2.97
N LEU A 80 3.11 17.08 -2.18
CA LEU A 80 3.34 16.20 -1.04
C LEU A 80 2.19 16.28 -0.02
N CYS A 81 1.72 17.49 0.27
CA CYS A 81 0.59 17.70 1.15
C CYS A 81 -0.71 17.15 0.56
N TYR A 82 -0.96 17.36 -0.74
CA TYR A 82 -2.08 16.77 -1.46
C TYR A 82 -2.10 15.23 -1.39
N LEU A 83 -0.93 14.61 -1.46
CA LEU A 83 -0.76 13.16 -1.37
C LEU A 83 -0.89 12.61 0.06
N GLU A 84 -0.83 13.46 1.09
CA GLU A 84 -1.01 13.09 2.50
C GLU A 84 -2.39 13.53 3.00
N PRO A 85 -3.39 12.63 3.12
CA PRO A 85 -4.80 13.00 3.38
C PRO A 85 -5.04 13.85 4.62
N ASN A 86 -4.19 13.73 5.64
CA ASN A 86 -4.28 14.54 6.85
C ASN A 86 -3.60 15.90 6.73
N CYS A 87 -2.73 16.11 5.73
CA CYS A 87 -1.97 17.34 5.60
C CYS A 87 -2.83 18.49 5.11
N VAL A 88 -2.79 19.63 5.79
CA VAL A 88 -3.53 20.85 5.40
C VAL A 88 -2.67 22.10 5.41
N SER A 89 -1.42 22.00 5.86
CA SER A 89 -0.41 23.06 5.75
C SER A 89 1.00 22.46 5.77
N TYR A 90 2.00 23.26 5.46
CA TYR A 90 3.40 22.86 5.62
C TYR A 90 4.28 24.01 6.10
N ASN A 91 5.40 23.67 6.73
CA ASN A 91 6.50 24.60 6.99
C ASN A 91 7.62 24.30 6.00
N PHE A 92 8.04 25.31 5.26
CA PHE A 92 9.22 25.25 4.40
C PHE A 92 10.40 25.89 5.13
N LYS A 93 11.44 25.10 5.40
CA LYS A 93 12.70 25.61 5.93
C LYS A 93 13.54 26.16 4.80
N ILE A 94 13.88 27.44 4.89
CA ILE A 94 14.73 28.14 3.92
C ILE A 94 16.11 27.46 3.93
N TRP A 95 16.66 27.26 2.73
CA TRP A 95 17.95 26.61 2.56
C TRP A 95 19.07 27.38 3.27
N ASN A 96 19.94 26.65 3.94
CA ASN A 96 21.23 27.12 4.45
C ASN A 96 22.34 26.09 4.13
N GLU A 97 23.58 26.56 4.01
CA GLU A 97 24.74 25.70 3.67
C GLU A 97 24.98 24.58 4.69
N ASN A 98 24.67 24.83 5.97
CA ASN A 98 24.98 23.92 7.08
C ASN A 98 23.86 22.91 7.41
N GLU A 99 22.59 23.23 7.18
CA GLU A 99 21.45 22.41 7.63
C GLU A 99 20.50 21.98 6.49
N GLY A 100 20.71 22.49 5.27
CA GLY A 100 19.88 22.18 4.10
C GLY A 100 18.46 22.77 4.17
N SER A 101 17.68 22.54 3.12
CA SER A 101 16.24 22.82 3.10
C SER A 101 15.46 21.61 3.60
N SER A 102 14.30 21.86 4.20
CA SER A 102 13.37 20.80 4.60
C SER A 102 11.92 21.26 4.49
N CYS A 103 11.02 20.30 4.38
CA CYS A 103 9.58 20.53 4.38
C CYS A 103 8.91 19.71 5.48
N GLU A 104 8.14 20.35 6.32
CA GLU A 104 7.38 19.75 7.41
C GLU A 104 5.89 19.81 7.05
N LEU A 105 5.25 18.67 6.80
CA LEU A 105 3.81 18.60 6.56
C LEU A 105 3.06 18.63 7.89
N ASN A 106 1.94 19.35 7.98
CA ASN A 106 1.16 19.51 9.21
C ASN A 106 -0.32 19.13 9.03
N ASN A 107 -0.93 18.59 10.08
CA ASN A 107 -2.35 18.16 10.10
C ASN A 107 -3.33 19.27 10.48
N SER A 108 -2.85 20.49 10.68
CA SER A 108 -3.66 21.62 11.12
C SER A 108 -3.29 22.90 10.40
N THR A 109 -4.18 23.90 10.42
CA THR A 109 -3.90 25.25 9.95
C THR A 109 -3.78 26.22 11.12
N HIS A 110 -3.15 27.37 10.90
CA HIS A 110 -3.04 28.43 11.91
C HIS A 110 -4.41 29.01 12.33
N GLU A 111 -5.43 28.92 11.49
CA GLU A 111 -6.78 29.41 11.77
C GLU A 111 -7.43 28.68 12.96
N GLY A 112 -7.09 27.41 13.17
CA GLY A 112 -7.53 26.61 14.31
C GLY A 112 -6.54 26.56 15.49
N GLN A 113 -5.30 27.03 15.31
CA GLN A 113 -4.18 26.83 16.25
C GLN A 113 -3.23 28.04 16.28
N LYS A 114 -3.75 29.22 16.63
CA LYS A 114 -2.98 30.47 16.59
C LYS A 114 -1.76 30.48 17.51
N GLU A 115 -1.85 29.79 18.66
CA GLU A 115 -0.78 29.73 19.66
C GLU A 115 0.42 28.88 19.21
N ASP A 116 0.18 27.89 18.34
CA ASP A 116 1.23 27.03 17.79
C ASP A 116 1.95 27.64 16.58
N LEU A 117 1.50 28.80 16.09
CA LEU A 117 2.15 29.51 14.99
C LEU A 117 3.24 30.45 15.53
N VAL A 118 4.46 29.91 15.64
CA VAL A 118 5.60 30.62 16.23
C VAL A 118 6.38 31.44 15.19
N GLU A 119 7.01 32.52 15.66
CA GLU A 119 8.01 33.27 14.90
C GLU A 119 9.28 32.43 14.72
N ASN A 120 9.69 32.21 13.48
CA ASN A 120 10.95 31.58 13.16
C ASN A 120 11.44 32.04 11.78
N ALA A 121 12.53 32.82 11.77
CA ALA A 121 13.06 33.42 10.55
C ALA A 121 13.56 32.41 9.51
N SER A 122 13.85 31.17 9.92
CA SER A 122 14.33 30.12 9.02
C SER A 122 13.20 29.40 8.28
N TYR A 123 11.93 29.76 8.53
CA TYR A 123 10.78 29.06 7.96
C TYR A 123 9.78 29.99 7.26
N VAL A 124 9.07 29.42 6.30
CA VAL A 124 7.84 29.97 5.72
C VAL A 124 6.73 28.96 5.99
N TYR A 125 5.68 29.39 6.66
CA TYR A 125 4.47 28.59 6.84
C TYR A 125 3.56 28.79 5.64
N HIS A 126 2.89 27.74 5.15
CA HIS A 126 1.87 27.87 4.12
C HIS A 126 0.69 26.93 4.40
N GLY A 127 -0.48 27.51 4.62
CA GLY A 127 -1.74 26.79 4.85
C GLY A 127 -2.62 26.70 3.60
N ALA A 128 -3.43 25.65 3.54
CA ALA A 128 -4.58 25.56 2.63
C ALA A 128 -5.87 25.99 3.34
N ARG A 129 -6.92 26.29 2.56
CA ARG A 129 -8.27 26.46 3.13
C ARG A 129 -8.77 25.13 3.69
N SER A 130 -9.20 25.14 4.95
CA SER A 130 -9.65 23.94 5.66
C SER A 130 -11.12 24.02 6.01
N ALA A 131 -11.94 23.12 5.45
CA ALA A 131 -13.32 22.94 5.89
C ALA A 131 -13.39 22.26 7.27
N CYS A 132 -12.25 21.78 7.79
CA CYS A 132 -12.15 21.17 9.12
C CYS A 132 -11.97 22.18 10.25
N THR A 133 -11.76 23.47 9.97
CA THR A 133 -11.54 24.50 11.01
C THR A 133 -12.71 24.61 12.00
N SER A 134 -13.95 24.32 11.57
CA SER A 134 -15.15 24.31 12.42
C SER A 134 -15.34 23.01 13.21
N ASN A 135 -14.44 22.04 13.09
CA ASN A 135 -14.55 20.70 13.67
C ASN A 135 -15.91 20.02 13.40
N PRO A 136 -16.29 19.80 12.13
CA PRO A 136 -17.59 19.23 11.77
C PRO A 136 -17.75 17.76 12.21
N CYS A 137 -16.66 17.06 12.47
CA CYS A 137 -16.66 15.65 12.86
C CYS A 137 -16.89 15.47 14.35
N LYS A 138 -17.92 14.69 14.71
CA LYS A 138 -18.33 14.40 16.09
C LYS A 138 -17.59 13.19 16.64
N ASN A 139 -17.69 12.99 17.95
CA ASN A 139 -17.18 11.80 18.65
C ASN A 139 -15.70 11.52 18.39
N ASN A 140 -14.88 12.58 18.40
CA ASN A 140 -13.43 12.52 18.22
C ASN A 140 -12.99 11.92 16.86
N ALA A 141 -13.85 12.00 15.84
CA ALA A 141 -13.55 11.57 14.49
C ALA A 141 -12.53 12.51 13.81
N THR A 142 -11.67 11.95 12.95
CA THR A 142 -10.66 12.72 12.23
C THR A 142 -11.28 13.43 11.04
N CYS A 143 -11.09 14.75 10.93
CA CYS A 143 -11.53 15.52 9.78
C CYS A 143 -10.42 15.65 8.74
N GLN A 144 -10.75 15.39 7.47
CA GLN A 144 -9.83 15.58 6.34
C GLN A 144 -10.43 16.57 5.33
N THR A 145 -9.73 17.67 5.07
CA THR A 145 -10.20 18.71 4.13
C THR A 145 -9.96 18.31 2.67
N GLY A 146 -10.79 18.87 1.80
CA GLY A 146 -10.75 18.73 0.36
C GLY A 146 -11.54 17.56 -0.21
N PHE A 147 -12.16 16.71 0.61
CA PHE A 147 -12.85 15.52 0.15
C PHE A 147 -14.36 15.74 0.01
N THR A 148 -14.99 15.02 -0.91
CA THR A 148 -16.43 15.08 -1.18
C THR A 148 -16.90 16.47 -1.62
N GLU A 149 -18.17 16.59 -2.02
CA GLU A 149 -18.78 17.88 -2.37
C GLU A 149 -18.87 18.85 -1.18
N ARG A 150 -18.71 18.36 0.06
CA ARG A 150 -18.72 19.19 1.28
C ARG A 150 -17.39 19.86 1.56
N GLY A 151 -16.35 19.53 0.80
CA GLY A 151 -14.99 20.02 1.05
C GLY A 151 -14.31 19.38 2.26
N TYR A 152 -14.92 18.40 2.92
CA TYR A 152 -14.29 17.56 3.93
C TYR A 152 -14.89 16.14 3.97
N ARG A 153 -14.18 15.22 4.62
CA ARG A 153 -14.73 13.94 5.09
C ARG A 153 -14.34 13.67 6.54
N CYS A 154 -15.23 12.99 7.27
CA CYS A 154 -14.94 12.51 8.62
C CYS A 154 -14.57 11.03 8.60
N LEU A 155 -13.47 10.68 9.24
CA LEU A 155 -13.09 9.31 9.54
C LEU A 155 -13.61 8.97 10.94
N CYS A 156 -14.71 8.23 10.99
CA CYS A 156 -15.39 7.95 12.24
C CYS A 156 -14.60 7.03 13.16
N VAL A 157 -14.63 7.35 14.45
CA VAL A 157 -14.23 6.42 15.51
C VAL A 157 -15.18 5.23 15.52
N ILE A 158 -14.67 4.04 15.87
CA ILE A 158 -15.43 2.79 15.89
C ILE A 158 -16.71 2.95 16.73
N GLY A 159 -17.81 2.41 16.21
CA GLY A 159 -19.14 2.53 16.81
C GLY A 159 -19.92 3.75 16.33
N PHE A 160 -19.29 4.69 15.62
CA PHE A 160 -19.95 5.85 15.05
C PHE A 160 -20.02 5.78 13.52
N THR A 161 -21.11 6.31 12.97
CA THR A 161 -21.39 6.31 11.53
C THR A 161 -22.06 7.62 11.13
N GLY A 162 -22.26 7.79 9.81
CA GLY A 162 -22.78 9.02 9.23
C GLY A 162 -21.68 9.99 8.82
N HIS A 163 -22.04 11.00 8.03
CA HIS A 163 -21.09 11.95 7.42
C HIS A 163 -20.33 12.81 8.45
N GLU A 164 -20.94 13.09 9.60
CA GLU A 164 -20.31 13.77 10.75
C GLU A 164 -19.92 12.80 11.88
N CYS A 165 -20.13 11.49 11.71
CA CYS A 165 -19.89 10.50 12.77
C CYS A 165 -20.75 10.72 14.03
N GLY A 166 -21.92 11.33 13.91
CA GLY A 166 -22.85 11.57 15.03
C GLY A 166 -23.71 10.37 15.44
N VAL A 167 -23.80 9.33 14.59
CA VAL A 167 -24.74 8.22 14.81
C VAL A 167 -24.02 7.04 15.45
N GLY A 168 -24.28 6.79 16.74
CA GLY A 168 -23.76 5.63 17.48
C GLY A 168 -24.54 4.34 17.19
N LYS A 169 -23.84 3.25 16.84
CA LYS A 169 -24.42 1.90 16.73
C LYS A 169 -24.27 1.15 18.05
N TYR A 170 -25.12 1.45 19.03
CA TYR A 170 -25.39 0.51 20.13
C TYR A 170 -26.56 -0.39 19.71
N TYR A 171 -26.31 -1.69 19.54
CA TYR A 171 -27.39 -2.67 19.51
C TYR A 171 -27.96 -2.80 20.92
N LEU A 172 -29.13 -2.21 21.17
CA LEU A 172 -30.00 -2.66 22.23
C LEU A 172 -30.42 -4.10 21.94
N LYS A 173 -29.81 -5.07 22.62
CA LYS A 173 -30.50 -6.31 22.98
C LYS A 173 -30.52 -6.40 24.50
N LYS A 174 -31.71 -6.16 25.08
CA LYS A 174 -32.05 -6.57 26.44
C LYS A 174 -31.86 -8.09 26.54
N ASN A 175 -30.98 -8.56 27.41
CA ASN A 175 -31.30 -9.46 28.54
C ASN A 175 -30.02 -9.85 29.28
N HIS A 176 -30.03 -9.58 30.59
CA HIS A 176 -29.20 -10.07 31.70
C HIS A 176 -28.08 -11.09 31.40
N VAL A 177 -26.83 -10.75 31.73
CA VAL A 177 -26.08 -11.27 32.92
C VAL A 177 -24.63 -10.70 32.93
N SER A 178 -24.29 -10.15 34.10
CA SER A 178 -23.00 -9.82 34.77
C SER A 178 -21.70 -9.50 34.03
N GLU A 179 -21.06 -8.44 34.55
CA GLU A 179 -19.66 -8.05 34.48
C GLU A 179 -18.66 -9.22 34.54
N ASN A 180 -17.72 -9.28 33.59
CA ASN A 180 -16.27 -9.33 33.86
C ASN A 180 -15.43 -9.32 32.56
N GLU A 181 -14.56 -8.32 32.50
CA GLU A 181 -13.25 -8.20 31.85
C GLU A 181 -12.88 -8.91 30.52
N HIS A 182 -12.48 -8.04 29.58
CA HIS A 182 -11.31 -8.15 28.69
C HIS A 182 -11.37 -9.10 27.48
N LYS A 183 -11.67 -8.50 26.31
CA LYS A 183 -10.93 -8.57 25.02
C LYS A 183 -11.88 -8.40 23.82
N ALA A 184 -12.35 -7.18 23.58
CA ALA A 184 -12.90 -6.82 22.28
C ALA A 184 -11.77 -6.22 21.42
N GLN A 185 -11.19 -7.08 20.60
CA GLN A 185 -10.12 -6.77 19.66
C GLN A 185 -10.66 -5.82 18.58
N PHE A 186 -10.26 -4.56 18.67
CA PHE A 186 -10.67 -3.46 17.80
C PHE A 186 -10.33 -3.74 16.34
N LYS A 187 -11.35 -3.76 15.48
CA LYS A 187 -11.23 -3.84 14.03
C LYS A 187 -11.19 -2.42 13.47
N TYR A 188 -9.99 -1.87 13.31
CA TYR A 188 -9.76 -0.57 12.70
C TYR A 188 -9.74 -0.68 11.18
N SER A 189 -10.39 0.27 10.52
CA SER A 189 -10.08 0.69 9.14
C SER A 189 -9.59 2.13 9.22
N VAL A 190 -8.33 2.29 9.65
CA VAL A 190 -7.58 3.53 9.44
C VAL A 190 -7.26 3.57 7.95
N GLN A 191 -7.56 4.67 7.27
CA GLN A 191 -7.26 4.82 5.84
C GLN A 191 -5.75 5.01 5.68
N PHE A 192 -4.98 3.95 5.88
CA PHE A 192 -3.58 3.87 5.52
C PHE A 192 -3.49 4.01 4.00
N LYS A 193 -2.51 4.79 3.55
CA LYS A 193 -2.15 4.90 2.15
C LYS A 193 -1.62 3.53 1.69
N ILE A 194 -2.54 2.64 1.31
CA ILE A 194 -2.22 1.31 0.78
C ILE A 194 -1.29 1.55 -0.40
N LEU A 195 -0.08 0.98 -0.34
CA LEU A 195 0.84 1.02 -1.46
C LEU A 195 0.20 0.29 -2.64
N ARG A 196 -0.38 1.08 -3.56
CA ARG A 196 -0.76 0.61 -4.89
C ARG A 196 0.48 0.72 -5.74
N VAL A 197 1.09 -0.42 -6.04
CA VAL A 197 2.16 -0.47 -7.02
C VAL A 197 1.49 -0.44 -8.39
N SER A 198 1.28 0.76 -8.93
CA SER A 198 0.88 0.96 -10.32
C SER A 198 2.12 0.80 -11.19
N THR A 199 2.25 -0.38 -11.76
CA THR A 199 3.38 -0.72 -12.61
C THR A 199 3.18 -0.12 -14.01
N SER A 200 4.01 0.86 -14.38
CA SER A 200 4.17 1.35 -15.76
C SER A 200 4.76 0.22 -16.63
N PRO A 201 4.68 0.27 -17.98
CA PRO A 201 5.39 -0.67 -18.86
C PRO A 201 6.89 -0.84 -18.55
N HIS A 202 7.50 0.11 -17.85
CA HIS A 202 8.91 0.07 -17.41
C HIS A 202 9.14 -0.40 -15.96
N CYS A 203 8.09 -0.65 -15.17
CA CYS A 203 8.18 -1.02 -13.74
C CYS A 203 7.29 -2.22 -13.42
N SER A 204 7.47 -3.38 -14.05
CA SER A 204 6.66 -4.59 -13.79
C SER A 204 7.11 -5.36 -12.53
N LEU A 205 6.19 -6.08 -11.87
CA LEU A 205 6.53 -7.06 -10.82
C LEU A 205 7.00 -8.39 -11.44
N GLY A 206 7.91 -8.33 -12.42
CA GLY A 206 8.42 -9.50 -13.13
C GLY A 206 7.32 -10.41 -13.67
N ALA A 207 7.30 -11.66 -13.23
CA ALA A 207 6.32 -12.69 -13.66
C ALA A 207 4.86 -12.34 -13.34
N CYS A 208 4.60 -11.42 -12.41
CA CYS A 208 3.25 -10.96 -12.11
C CYS A 208 2.72 -9.94 -13.13
N GLY A 209 3.60 -9.42 -13.99
CA GLY A 209 3.23 -8.49 -15.06
C GLY A 209 2.83 -7.11 -14.56
N GLN A 210 2.15 -6.38 -15.44
CA GLN A 210 1.73 -4.99 -15.23
C GLN A 210 0.35 -4.90 -14.54
N GLY A 211 0.02 -3.73 -14.00
CA GLY A 211 -1.24 -3.43 -13.31
C GLY A 211 -1.04 -2.85 -11.90
N ALA A 212 -2.16 -2.47 -11.28
CA ALA A 212 -2.20 -1.99 -9.90
C ALA A 212 -2.22 -3.18 -8.94
N TRP A 213 -1.11 -3.40 -8.25
CA TRP A 213 -0.97 -4.43 -7.21
C TRP A 213 -1.11 -3.81 -5.83
N MET A 214 -1.89 -4.42 -4.95
CA MET A 214 -2.07 -3.98 -3.57
C MET A 214 -1.17 -4.78 -2.65
N LEU A 215 -0.28 -4.09 -1.92
CA LEU A 215 0.54 -4.73 -0.89
C LEU A 215 -0.36 -5.27 0.22
N VAL A 216 -0.11 -6.51 0.64
CA VAL A 216 -0.85 -7.20 1.72
C VAL A 216 0.04 -7.40 2.93
N MET A 217 1.21 -8.00 2.72
CA MET A 217 2.14 -8.33 3.79
C MET A 217 3.59 -8.23 3.32
N LYS A 218 4.46 -7.92 4.27
CA LYS A 218 5.92 -7.98 4.17
C LYS A 218 6.43 -8.83 5.33
N ILE A 219 7.21 -9.86 5.02
CA ILE A 219 7.61 -10.89 5.99
C ILE A 219 9.13 -10.98 6.01
N ASP A 220 9.75 -10.74 7.16
CA ASP A 220 11.18 -10.92 7.34
C ASP A 220 11.42 -12.35 7.81
N GLY A 221 12.06 -13.17 6.96
CA GLY A 221 12.32 -14.57 7.26
C GLY A 221 13.15 -14.80 8.52
N LYS A 222 13.86 -13.78 9.01
CA LYS A 222 14.66 -13.87 10.25
C LYS A 222 13.83 -13.62 11.51
N LYS A 223 12.67 -12.99 11.40
CA LYS A 223 11.79 -12.65 12.53
C LYS A 223 10.77 -13.74 12.79
N GLU A 224 10.25 -13.80 14.02
CA GLU A 224 9.23 -14.77 14.45
C GLU A 224 7.79 -14.30 14.16
N THR A 225 7.61 -13.01 13.82
CA THR A 225 6.32 -12.32 13.72
C THR A 225 5.27 -13.10 12.93
N PHE A 226 5.65 -13.60 11.76
CA PHE A 226 4.75 -14.28 10.83
C PHE A 226 5.02 -15.78 10.70
N ARG A 227 5.50 -16.44 11.77
CA ARG A 227 5.57 -17.92 11.84
C ARG A 227 4.23 -18.54 11.47
N TYR A 228 4.25 -19.78 10.95
CA TYR A 228 3.07 -20.50 10.48
C TYR A 228 1.86 -20.41 11.45
N ASP A 229 2.09 -20.68 12.73
CA ASP A 229 1.10 -20.67 13.81
C ASP A 229 0.81 -19.27 14.40
N SER A 230 1.43 -18.23 13.87
CA SER A 230 1.20 -16.85 14.32
C SER A 230 -0.27 -16.48 14.19
N LYS A 231 -0.82 -15.87 15.25
CA LYS A 231 -2.20 -15.37 15.28
C LYS A 231 -2.45 -14.30 14.22
N TYR A 232 -1.41 -13.67 13.68
CA TYR A 232 -1.55 -12.71 12.58
C TYR A 232 -2.14 -13.34 11.31
N TRP A 233 -1.99 -14.64 11.08
CA TRP A 233 -2.61 -15.30 9.92
C TRP A 233 -4.13 -15.47 10.07
N THR A 234 -4.62 -15.58 11.31
CA THR A 234 -6.02 -15.91 11.64
C THR A 234 -6.78 -14.77 12.30
N ASN A 235 -6.19 -13.58 12.38
CA ASN A 235 -6.84 -12.38 12.90
C ASN A 235 -6.96 -11.27 11.85
N GLN A 236 -7.79 -10.27 12.15
CA GLN A 236 -7.97 -9.07 11.33
C GLN A 236 -7.30 -7.86 11.98
N LEU A 237 -6.11 -8.08 12.56
CA LEU A 237 -5.25 -7.01 13.09
C LEU A 237 -4.14 -6.65 12.10
N GLU A 238 -3.87 -5.36 12.02
CA GLU A 238 -2.70 -4.82 11.32
C GLU A 238 -1.43 -5.06 12.15
N TYR A 239 -0.30 -5.12 11.47
CA TYR A 239 1.02 -5.12 12.08
C TYR A 239 1.89 -4.11 11.36
N ASN A 240 2.48 -3.16 12.10
CA ASN A 240 3.34 -2.12 11.56
C ASN A 240 2.85 -1.53 10.22
N PRO A 241 1.68 -0.85 10.19
CA PRO A 241 1.12 -0.34 8.94
C PRO A 241 1.97 0.77 8.30
N VAL A 242 2.85 1.43 9.08
CA VAL A 242 3.85 2.38 8.55
C VAL A 242 4.85 1.68 7.61
N GLY A 243 5.20 0.42 7.90
CA GLY A 243 6.02 -0.41 7.01
C GLY A 243 5.36 -0.68 5.66
N GLY A 244 4.05 -0.47 5.53
CA GLY A 244 3.35 -0.54 4.24
C GLY A 244 3.45 0.70 3.37
N GLN A 245 4.03 1.80 3.86
CA GLN A 245 4.16 3.06 3.10
C GLN A 245 5.34 3.08 2.12
N THR A 246 6.26 2.13 2.29
CA THR A 246 7.48 1.97 1.51
C THR A 246 7.35 0.73 0.62
N GLY A 247 8.11 0.67 -0.47
CA GLY A 247 8.10 -0.46 -1.42
C GLY A 247 8.87 -1.68 -0.91
N PHE A 248 10.02 -1.97 -1.51
CA PHE A 248 10.79 -3.21 -1.28
C PHE A 248 11.90 -3.09 -0.22
N ASP A 249 11.55 -2.47 0.91
CA ASP A 249 12.42 -2.41 2.09
C ASP A 249 12.27 -3.65 2.98
N SER A 250 13.00 -3.68 4.08
CA SER A 250 13.04 -4.80 5.04
C SER A 250 12.13 -4.57 6.26
N GLN A 251 11.12 -3.70 6.16
CA GLN A 251 10.18 -3.48 7.26
C GLN A 251 8.99 -4.43 7.15
N GLU A 252 8.81 -5.29 8.14
CA GLU A 252 7.64 -6.18 8.23
C GLU A 252 6.34 -5.37 8.30
N THR A 253 5.29 -5.86 7.65
CA THR A 253 3.96 -5.24 7.72
C THR A 253 2.86 -6.27 7.44
N LYS A 254 1.68 -6.01 8.00
CA LYS A 254 0.42 -6.64 7.63
C LYS A 254 -0.63 -5.55 7.59
N LEU A 255 -1.23 -5.36 6.41
CA LEU A 255 -2.17 -4.28 6.15
C LEU A 255 -3.62 -4.79 6.13
N MET A 256 -4.58 -3.87 6.27
CA MET A 256 -6.01 -4.18 6.15
C MET A 256 -6.40 -4.86 4.82
N THR A 257 -5.60 -4.70 3.78
CA THR A 257 -5.76 -5.41 2.50
C THR A 257 -5.69 -6.93 2.63
N TYR A 258 -5.12 -7.46 3.72
CA TYR A 258 -5.13 -8.89 4.02
C TYR A 258 -6.54 -9.46 4.18
N TRP A 259 -7.48 -8.73 4.79
CA TRP A 259 -8.85 -9.22 5.06
C TRP A 259 -9.96 -8.42 4.37
N ASN A 260 -9.63 -7.30 3.74
CA ASN A 260 -10.61 -6.36 3.17
C ASN A 260 -10.43 -6.12 1.67
N THR A 261 -9.84 -7.07 0.95
CA THR A 261 -9.54 -6.93 -0.48
C THR A 261 -9.77 -8.25 -1.19
N SER A 262 -10.81 -8.29 -2.01
CA SER A 262 -11.04 -9.37 -2.97
C SER A 262 -10.01 -9.32 -4.08
N PHE A 263 -9.61 -10.48 -4.59
CA PHE A 263 -8.63 -10.58 -5.67
C PHE A 263 -8.87 -11.83 -6.52
N THR A 264 -8.25 -11.83 -7.70
CA THR A 264 -8.18 -12.97 -8.62
C THR A 264 -6.75 -13.45 -8.83
N LYS A 265 -5.76 -12.62 -8.45
CA LYS A 265 -4.34 -12.98 -8.54
C LYS A 265 -3.57 -12.59 -7.28
N ILE A 266 -2.57 -13.41 -6.96
CA ILE A 266 -1.59 -13.16 -5.92
C ILE A 266 -0.21 -13.05 -6.57
N CYS A 267 0.56 -12.04 -6.18
CA CYS A 267 1.96 -11.91 -6.57
C CYS A 267 2.83 -12.12 -5.33
N LEU A 268 3.69 -13.13 -5.41
CA LEU A 268 4.59 -13.53 -4.33
C LEU A 268 6.01 -13.13 -4.72
N GLY A 269 6.66 -12.33 -3.89
CA GLY A 269 8.02 -11.86 -4.10
C GLY A 269 8.96 -12.30 -2.99
N MET A 270 10.18 -12.67 -3.32
CA MET A 270 11.26 -12.89 -2.35
C MET A 270 12.50 -12.13 -2.78
N LYS A 271 13.13 -11.43 -1.82
CA LYS A 271 14.38 -10.70 -2.02
C LYS A 271 15.56 -11.51 -1.48
N VAL A 272 16.38 -12.00 -2.39
CA VAL A 272 17.68 -12.61 -2.10
C VAL A 272 18.75 -11.57 -2.42
N ASP A 273 19.51 -11.16 -1.42
CA ASP A 273 20.45 -10.04 -1.49
C ASP A 273 19.80 -8.75 -2.01
N GLN A 274 20.17 -8.29 -3.21
CA GLN A 274 19.63 -7.09 -3.85
C GLN A 274 18.59 -7.39 -4.93
N GLN A 275 18.37 -8.66 -5.28
CA GLN A 275 17.46 -9.07 -6.35
C GLN A 275 16.14 -9.57 -5.80
N ILE A 276 15.04 -9.19 -6.45
CA ILE A 276 13.69 -9.65 -6.09
C ILE A 276 13.15 -10.49 -7.22
N SER A 277 12.79 -11.73 -6.88
CA SER A 277 12.12 -12.65 -7.79
C SER A 277 10.64 -12.73 -7.45
N PHE A 278 9.80 -12.76 -8.48
CA PHE A 278 8.35 -12.82 -8.34
C PHE A 278 7.76 -14.04 -9.04
N ILE A 279 6.70 -14.60 -8.46
CA ILE A 279 5.82 -15.58 -9.09
C ILE A 279 4.36 -15.14 -8.93
N ALA A 280 3.53 -15.48 -9.92
CA ALA A 280 2.12 -15.18 -9.91
C ALA A 280 1.31 -16.45 -9.62
N VAL A 281 0.22 -16.30 -8.87
CA VAL A 281 -0.75 -17.36 -8.57
C VAL A 281 -2.12 -16.87 -9.00
N GLU A 282 -2.76 -17.58 -9.91
CA GLU A 282 -4.17 -17.37 -10.26
C GLU A 282 -5.03 -18.00 -9.16
N GLN A 283 -5.68 -17.17 -8.36
CA GLN A 283 -6.50 -17.61 -7.24
C GLN A 283 -7.54 -16.54 -6.91
N GLU A 284 -8.82 -16.94 -6.96
CA GLU A 284 -9.92 -16.07 -6.55
C GLU A 284 -10.26 -16.27 -5.07
N ALA A 285 -10.42 -15.16 -4.34
CA ALA A 285 -10.93 -15.16 -2.97
C ALA A 285 -11.49 -13.78 -2.59
N SER A 286 -12.38 -13.73 -1.60
CA SER A 286 -12.88 -12.47 -1.04
C SER A 286 -11.82 -11.73 -0.21
N SER A 287 -10.80 -12.44 0.27
CA SER A 287 -9.59 -11.89 0.90
C SER A 287 -8.52 -12.97 1.14
N LEU A 288 -7.30 -12.57 1.49
CA LEU A 288 -6.25 -13.53 1.83
C LEU A 288 -6.54 -14.16 3.20
N PHE A 289 -7.17 -13.40 4.10
CA PHE A 289 -7.74 -13.89 5.35
C PHE A 289 -8.72 -15.04 5.12
N SER A 290 -9.71 -14.90 4.24
CA SER A 290 -10.69 -15.99 3.98
C SER A 290 -10.06 -17.22 3.35
N LEU A 291 -8.93 -17.05 2.64
CA LEU A 291 -8.21 -18.14 2.00
C LEU A 291 -7.28 -18.89 2.96
N ILE A 292 -6.81 -18.25 4.02
CA ILE A 292 -5.80 -18.80 4.94
C ILE A 292 -6.39 -19.15 6.31
N ALA A 293 -7.28 -18.33 6.86
CA ALA A 293 -7.62 -18.34 8.28
C ALA A 293 -8.36 -19.60 8.76
N ASP A 294 -9.02 -20.33 7.86
CA ASP A 294 -9.71 -21.58 8.18
C ASP A 294 -8.77 -22.79 8.29
N GLY A 295 -7.48 -22.61 7.98
CA GLY A 295 -6.46 -23.66 8.04
C GLY A 295 -6.60 -24.74 6.97
N GLN A 296 -7.56 -24.63 6.05
CA GLN A 296 -7.78 -25.66 5.03
C GLN A 296 -6.70 -25.59 3.95
N HIS A 297 -6.18 -26.77 3.57
CA HIS A 297 -5.24 -26.89 2.46
C HIS A 297 -5.95 -26.62 1.14
N ARG A 298 -5.32 -25.82 0.29
CA ARG A 298 -5.79 -25.53 -1.07
C ARG A 298 -4.61 -25.59 -2.00
N ALA A 299 -4.62 -26.55 -2.91
CA ALA A 299 -3.51 -26.77 -3.83
C ALA A 299 -3.39 -25.66 -4.87
N THR A 300 -2.14 -25.32 -5.22
CA THR A 300 -1.82 -24.57 -6.44
C THR A 300 -1.31 -25.52 -7.53
N SER A 301 -1.06 -25.01 -8.73
CA SER A 301 -0.50 -25.78 -9.85
C SER A 301 0.72 -25.10 -10.47
N LEU A 302 1.55 -24.45 -9.65
CA LEU A 302 2.73 -23.71 -10.13
C LEU A 302 3.90 -24.65 -10.45
N GLY A 303 3.99 -25.75 -9.70
CA GLY A 303 5.06 -26.73 -9.79
C GLY A 303 6.35 -26.31 -9.10
N ARG A 304 7.12 -27.31 -8.70
CA ARG A 304 8.41 -27.20 -8.00
C ARG A 304 9.37 -26.17 -8.63
N LYS A 305 9.52 -26.21 -9.96
CA LYS A 305 10.45 -25.33 -10.69
C LYS A 305 10.12 -23.85 -10.44
N THR A 306 8.83 -23.49 -10.48
CA THR A 306 8.34 -22.13 -10.26
C THR A 306 8.62 -21.67 -8.83
N TRP A 307 8.35 -22.51 -7.82
CA TRP A 307 8.69 -22.16 -6.44
C TRP A 307 10.19 -21.90 -6.22
N LYS A 308 11.06 -22.71 -6.86
CA LYS A 308 12.51 -22.52 -6.79
C LYS A 308 12.98 -21.19 -7.40
N THR A 309 12.27 -20.61 -8.37
CA THR A 309 12.68 -19.33 -8.97
C THR A 309 12.62 -18.16 -8.00
N LEU A 310 11.84 -18.25 -6.90
CA LEU A 310 11.82 -17.23 -5.85
C LEU A 310 13.18 -17.08 -5.15
N ILE A 311 13.95 -18.15 -5.07
CA ILE A 311 15.25 -18.19 -4.38
C ILE A 311 16.40 -18.11 -5.38
N GLY A 312 16.20 -18.60 -6.61
CA GLY A 312 17.20 -18.56 -7.68
C GLY A 312 18.10 -19.80 -7.68
N SER A 313 19.39 -19.61 -8.00
CA SER A 313 20.35 -20.72 -8.13
C SER A 313 20.59 -21.47 -6.81
N GLU A 314 20.37 -20.81 -5.67
CA GLU A 314 20.58 -21.39 -4.34
C GLU A 314 19.38 -22.22 -3.84
N ALA A 315 18.28 -22.27 -4.61
CA ALA A 315 17.09 -22.99 -4.23
C ALA A 315 17.34 -24.50 -4.09
N SER A 316 16.86 -25.08 -2.99
CA SER A 316 17.01 -26.51 -2.69
C SER A 316 15.73 -27.08 -2.11
N LEU A 317 15.35 -28.29 -2.53
CA LEU A 317 14.18 -29.04 -2.02
C LEU A 317 14.48 -30.54 -2.08
N GLN A 318 13.86 -31.37 -1.24
CA GLN A 318 13.92 -32.83 -1.39
C GLN A 318 13.04 -33.29 -2.55
N LEU A 319 13.31 -34.46 -3.15
CA LEU A 319 12.92 -34.75 -4.54
C LEU A 319 11.47 -35.19 -4.77
N VAL A 320 10.76 -35.69 -3.77
CA VAL A 320 9.56 -36.54 -4.00
C VAL A 320 8.25 -35.83 -3.70
N CYS A 321 7.89 -35.62 -2.43
CA CYS A 321 6.69 -34.84 -2.12
C CYS A 321 6.81 -33.43 -2.70
N ASN A 322 5.75 -32.90 -3.30
CA ASN A 322 5.71 -31.54 -3.86
C ASN A 322 4.37 -30.87 -3.52
N MET A 323 3.93 -31.01 -2.27
CA MET A 323 2.66 -30.45 -1.84
C MET A 323 2.76 -28.93 -1.78
N GLU A 324 2.06 -28.26 -2.68
CA GLU A 324 2.07 -26.81 -2.84
C GLU A 324 0.71 -26.17 -2.54
N GLY A 325 0.73 -24.86 -2.28
CA GLY A 325 -0.45 -24.02 -2.18
C GLY A 325 -0.60 -23.34 -0.81
N PHE A 326 -1.84 -23.24 -0.34
CA PHE A 326 -2.21 -22.56 0.90
C PHE A 326 -2.35 -23.54 2.04
N ASN A 327 -1.87 -23.17 3.23
CA ASN A 327 -1.88 -24.01 4.43
C ASN A 327 -1.31 -25.42 4.17
N VAL A 328 -0.17 -25.50 3.49
CA VAL A 328 0.53 -26.77 3.27
C VAL A 328 1.14 -27.24 4.59
N VAL A 329 0.75 -28.44 5.02
CA VAL A 329 1.12 -28.99 6.32
C VAL A 329 1.46 -30.45 6.14
N SER A 330 2.66 -30.82 6.55
CA SER A 330 3.04 -32.21 6.76
C SER A 330 2.28 -32.78 7.97
N SER A 331 1.87 -34.05 7.91
CA SER A 331 1.00 -34.66 8.93
C SER A 331 1.64 -34.74 10.33
N ASP A 332 2.97 -34.88 10.41
CA ASP A 332 3.68 -34.85 11.70
C ASP A 332 3.81 -33.40 12.24
N GLY A 333 3.61 -33.25 13.55
CA GLY A 333 3.52 -31.97 14.25
C GLY A 333 4.76 -31.09 14.10
N PHE A 334 5.93 -31.70 13.93
CA PHE A 334 7.23 -31.03 13.81
C PHE A 334 7.72 -30.88 12.36
N SER A 335 7.04 -31.47 11.38
CA SER A 335 7.48 -31.43 9.99
C SER A 335 7.12 -30.10 9.30
N SER A 336 7.60 -29.94 8.07
CA SER A 336 7.51 -28.71 7.29
C SER A 336 6.07 -28.22 7.11
N LYS A 337 5.87 -26.92 7.32
CA LYS A 337 4.60 -26.21 7.09
C LYS A 337 4.86 -24.88 6.41
N ALA A 338 3.92 -24.44 5.57
CA ALA A 338 3.90 -23.09 5.01
C ALA A 338 2.46 -22.58 4.84
N ARG A 339 2.25 -21.28 5.09
CA ARG A 339 0.94 -20.66 4.84
C ARG A 339 0.69 -20.47 3.36
N ILE A 340 1.75 -20.13 2.62
CA ILE A 340 1.76 -20.08 1.15
C ILE A 340 3.11 -20.64 0.73
N GLY A 341 3.15 -21.78 0.07
CA GLY A 341 4.44 -22.39 -0.27
C GLY A 341 4.35 -23.79 -0.84
N ILE A 342 5.51 -24.41 -0.94
CA ILE A 342 5.70 -25.83 -1.26
C ILE A 342 6.47 -26.50 -0.12
N ILE A 343 6.06 -27.72 0.23
CA ILE A 343 6.84 -28.62 1.09
C ILE A 343 7.19 -29.89 0.32
N SER A 344 8.34 -30.46 0.66
CA SER A 344 8.85 -31.66 0.01
C SER A 344 9.56 -32.59 0.98
N ASN A 345 9.70 -33.83 0.52
CA ASN A 345 10.26 -34.94 1.28
C ASN A 345 11.10 -35.82 0.35
N GLU A 346 12.01 -36.61 0.93
CA GLU A 346 12.77 -37.63 0.22
C GLU A 346 12.03 -38.97 0.16
N GLN A 347 11.14 -39.25 1.12
CA GLN A 347 10.24 -40.40 1.05
C GLN A 347 9.05 -40.13 0.11
N ASN A 348 8.41 -41.22 -0.34
CA ASN A 348 7.23 -41.18 -1.20
C ASN A 348 5.93 -40.89 -0.43
N ASP A 349 6.00 -39.93 0.48
CA ASP A 349 4.86 -39.43 1.26
C ASP A 349 5.12 -37.99 1.71
N CYS A 350 4.03 -37.30 2.06
CA CYS A 350 4.06 -35.91 2.52
C CYS A 350 3.83 -35.79 4.03
N SER A 351 4.10 -36.86 4.80
CA SER A 351 3.79 -36.93 6.23
C SER A 351 4.93 -36.40 7.08
N THR A 352 6.18 -36.52 6.61
CA THR A 352 7.41 -36.13 7.32
C THR A 352 8.29 -35.13 6.56
N CYS A 353 7.72 -34.27 5.71
CA CYS A 353 8.48 -33.33 4.88
C CYS A 353 9.51 -32.50 5.67
N ASP A 354 10.77 -32.49 5.24
CA ASP A 354 11.84 -31.71 5.88
C ASP A 354 12.24 -30.44 5.12
N SER A 355 11.79 -30.33 3.87
CA SER A 355 12.13 -29.21 3.00
C SER A 355 10.92 -28.37 2.60
N ARG A 356 11.16 -27.08 2.38
CA ARG A 356 10.11 -26.07 2.16
C ARG A 356 10.64 -24.81 1.50
N ILE A 357 9.81 -24.19 0.67
CA ILE A 357 9.95 -22.81 0.19
C ILE A 357 8.61 -22.11 0.42
N GLY A 358 8.59 -20.94 1.03
CA GLY A 358 7.34 -20.19 1.13
C GLY A 358 7.35 -19.04 2.14
N PHE A 359 6.13 -18.64 2.48
CA PHE A 359 5.78 -17.57 3.40
C PHE A 359 5.04 -18.16 4.61
N GLY A 360 5.36 -17.63 5.79
CA GLY A 360 4.83 -18.15 7.05
C GLY A 360 5.17 -19.60 7.27
N ILE A 361 6.47 -19.92 7.20
CA ILE A 361 6.96 -21.29 7.26
C ILE A 361 7.40 -21.69 8.68
N TYR A 362 7.38 -23.00 8.95
CA TYR A 362 7.78 -23.61 10.21
C TYR A 362 8.22 -25.07 10.02
N GLY A 363 9.04 -25.60 10.93
CA GLY A 363 9.45 -27.01 10.97
C GLY A 363 10.46 -27.28 12.10
N SER A 364 10.93 -28.52 12.20
CA SER A 364 11.69 -29.12 13.31
C SER A 364 13.09 -28.53 13.56
N SER A 365 13.67 -27.78 12.61
CA SER A 365 15.04 -27.29 12.73
C SER A 365 15.18 -26.06 13.63
N LEU A 366 16.24 -26.06 14.47
CA LEU A 366 16.64 -24.99 15.40
C LEU A 366 16.86 -23.61 14.75
N SER A 367 16.78 -23.52 13.42
CA SER A 367 16.96 -22.30 12.65
C SER A 367 15.91 -22.15 11.54
N SER A 368 14.67 -22.65 11.71
CA SER A 368 13.65 -22.43 10.67
C SER A 368 13.46 -20.94 10.40
N ASN A 369 13.61 -20.50 9.17
CA ASN A 369 13.20 -19.15 8.79
C ASN A 369 11.66 -19.07 8.65
N ARG A 370 11.12 -17.86 8.52
CA ARG A 370 9.67 -17.57 8.38
C ARG A 370 9.24 -17.30 6.96
N CYS A 371 10.22 -16.97 6.12
CA CYS A 371 10.09 -16.72 4.71
C CYS A 371 11.42 -17.09 4.06
N GLY A 372 11.36 -17.83 2.96
CA GLY A 372 12.54 -18.27 2.22
C GLY A 372 12.55 -19.78 2.02
N ASN A 373 13.73 -20.39 2.15
CA ASN A 373 13.97 -21.80 1.82
C ASN A 373 14.67 -22.54 2.96
N VAL A 374 14.12 -23.70 3.34
CA VAL A 374 14.79 -24.67 4.20
C VAL A 374 14.82 -26.00 3.46
N ALA A 375 15.98 -26.65 3.42
CA ALA A 375 16.12 -27.97 2.85
C ALA A 375 17.16 -28.77 3.64
N GLN A 376 16.79 -29.98 4.05
CA GLN A 376 17.61 -30.88 4.86
C GLN A 376 17.43 -32.30 4.33
N HIS A 377 18.26 -33.24 4.79
CA HIS A 377 18.10 -34.67 4.51
C HIS A 377 18.09 -35.00 3.00
N SER A 378 19.26 -34.80 2.37
CA SER A 378 19.52 -35.11 0.95
C SER A 378 18.65 -34.36 -0.07
N PRO A 379 18.58 -33.02 -0.01
CA PRO A 379 17.86 -32.23 -1.01
C PRO A 379 18.67 -32.05 -2.31
N ASP A 380 17.98 -31.61 -3.36
CA ASP A 380 18.49 -31.56 -4.73
C ASP A 380 19.62 -30.55 -4.99
N ASN A 381 19.89 -29.63 -4.06
CA ASN A 381 20.96 -28.63 -4.17
C ASN A 381 21.65 -28.38 -2.82
N GLY A 382 21.87 -29.46 -2.06
CA GLY A 382 22.52 -29.42 -0.75
C GLY A 382 21.64 -28.79 0.34
N GLU A 383 22.04 -28.94 1.60
CA GLU A 383 21.28 -28.39 2.71
C GLU A 383 21.30 -26.87 2.69
N LYS A 384 20.13 -26.26 2.89
CA LYS A 384 19.94 -24.81 2.82
C LYS A 384 19.08 -24.32 3.98
N ASN A 385 19.43 -23.14 4.48
CA ASN A 385 18.58 -22.35 5.35
C ASN A 385 18.73 -20.87 4.98
N ILE A 386 17.89 -20.42 4.06
CA ILE A 386 17.96 -19.10 3.44
C ILE A 386 16.76 -18.29 3.92
N ALA A 387 16.99 -17.38 4.85
CA ALA A 387 15.98 -16.42 5.31
C ALA A 387 15.99 -15.18 4.41
N VAL A 388 14.82 -14.82 3.88
CA VAL A 388 14.67 -13.72 2.91
C VAL A 388 13.59 -12.73 3.33
N MET A 389 13.59 -11.56 2.71
CA MET A 389 12.45 -10.64 2.79
C MET A 389 11.39 -11.05 1.78
N GLY A 390 10.19 -11.37 2.26
CA GLY A 390 9.03 -11.75 1.45
C GLY A 390 8.04 -10.62 1.28
N TYR A 391 7.39 -10.56 0.11
CA TYR A 391 6.34 -9.62 -0.22
C TYR A 391 5.13 -10.35 -0.79
N ILE A 392 3.94 -10.00 -0.33
CA ILE A 392 2.68 -10.55 -0.84
C ILE A 392 1.83 -9.39 -1.35
N PHE A 393 1.44 -9.46 -2.62
CA PHE A 393 0.51 -8.52 -3.24
C PHE A 393 -0.70 -9.25 -3.81
N VAL A 394 -1.81 -8.54 -3.96
CA VAL A 394 -3.04 -9.06 -4.56
C VAL A 394 -3.61 -8.10 -5.60
N ARG A 395 -4.37 -8.64 -6.55
CA ARG A 395 -5.07 -7.88 -7.59
C ARG A 395 -6.41 -8.48 -7.96
#